data_AF-A0A934YRM8-F1
#
_entry.id   AF-A0A934YRM8-F1
#
_cell.length_a   1.000
_cell.length_b   1.000
_cell.length_c   1.000
_cell.angle_alpha   90.00
_cell.angle_beta   90.00
_cell.angle_gamma   90.00
#
_symmetry.space_group_name_H-M   'P 1'
#
loop_
_entity.id
_entity.type
_entity.pdbx_description
1 polymer ?
#
loop_
_entity_poly.entity_id
_entity_poly.type
_entity_poly.pdbx_seq_one_letter_code
_entity_poly.pdbx_strand_id
1 'polypeptide(L)'
;MSATRSTRGPPQPADPAPERQSVDPLDGVDVPAAVLCARCGLSECGGSCLDPRASGVFARVAWEHAEWPWHRRLFATARASTLDCEVLFASLPDGPVGPALTFALTAELFAALGLLGVLGVPLCALFPDVARACLFDPALRGPVLRALAVGVPGLAVLLSLAHVLHGLSIDLGGRRDTALDPASRPSRTLALRFGLYAAGWDLMIGPVGAVLLALTVGPRAMIRGLATVSGLPTRATLAFLKGAYHLEGEPARRALLVSYWGAGIATVLAAAAVVGAVVAALTV
;
A
#
# COMPACT_ATOMS: atom_id res chain seq x y z
N MET A 1 68.92 -65.42 44.24
CA MET A 1 68.22 -65.88 43.02
C MET A 1 66.83 -66.35 43.44
N SER A 2 65.83 -65.47 43.35
CA SER A 2 64.42 -65.82 43.63
C SER A 2 63.59 -65.35 42.45
N ALA A 3 62.99 -66.31 41.76
CA ALA A 3 62.11 -66.10 40.63
C ALA A 3 60.69 -65.85 41.12
N THR A 4 60.14 -64.67 40.85
CA THR A 4 58.72 -64.37 41.07
C THR A 4 57.93 -64.65 39.80
N ARG A 5 57.05 -65.65 39.91
CA ARG A 5 56.15 -66.16 38.87
C ARG A 5 55.00 -65.17 38.69
N SER A 6 54.88 -64.58 37.50
CA SER A 6 53.78 -63.70 37.11
C SER A 6 52.57 -64.54 36.67
N THR A 7 51.45 -64.43 37.40
CA THR A 7 50.16 -64.99 37.01
C THR A 7 49.41 -63.98 36.16
N ARG A 8 49.29 -64.24 34.85
CA ARG A 8 48.42 -63.46 33.96
C ARG A 8 46.97 -63.89 34.20
N GLY A 9 46.12 -62.92 34.57
CA GLY A 9 44.68 -63.08 34.59
C GLY A 9 44.08 -63.16 33.18
N PRO A 10 42.84 -63.65 33.06
CA PRO A 10 42.17 -63.86 31.78
C PRO A 10 41.97 -62.54 31.01
N PRO A 11 42.00 -62.58 29.67
CA PRO A 11 41.88 -61.39 28.83
C PRO A 11 40.51 -60.74 29.01
N GLN A 12 40.53 -59.44 29.27
CA GLN A 12 39.35 -58.60 29.41
C GLN A 12 38.66 -58.47 28.03
N PRO A 13 37.31 -58.55 27.96
CA PRO A 13 36.59 -58.40 26.70
C PRO A 13 36.81 -57.01 26.13
N ALA A 14 37.04 -56.94 24.82
CA ALA A 14 37.29 -55.69 24.12
C ALA A 14 36.07 -54.76 24.19
N ASP A 15 36.33 -53.50 24.55
CA ASP A 15 35.30 -52.46 24.57
C ASP A 15 34.69 -52.25 23.19
N PRO A 16 33.36 -52.01 23.10
CA PRO A 16 32.71 -51.73 21.83
C PRO A 16 33.27 -50.44 21.23
N ALA A 17 33.49 -50.47 19.91
CA ALA A 17 34.04 -49.34 19.19
C ALA A 17 33.15 -48.09 19.37
N PRO A 18 33.74 -46.90 19.62
CA PRO A 18 32.97 -45.69 19.88
C PRO A 18 32.11 -45.34 18.67
N GLU A 19 30.80 -45.26 18.90
CA GLU A 19 29.82 -44.79 17.94
C GLU A 19 30.16 -43.33 17.57
N ARG A 20 30.52 -43.09 16.30
CA ARG A 20 30.85 -41.75 15.81
C ARG A 20 29.58 -40.91 15.80
N GLN A 21 29.34 -40.19 16.88
CA GLN A 21 28.40 -39.07 16.88
C GLN A 21 28.88 -38.06 15.83
N SER A 22 28.13 -37.94 14.74
CA SER A 22 28.31 -36.87 13.77
C SER A 22 27.92 -35.56 14.46
N VAL A 23 28.91 -34.89 15.03
CA VAL A 23 28.76 -33.53 15.56
C VAL A 23 28.34 -32.65 14.38
N ASP A 24 27.11 -32.18 14.39
CA ASP A 24 26.66 -31.16 13.45
C ASP A 24 27.53 -29.92 13.71
N PRO A 25 28.34 -29.47 12.74
CA PRO A 25 29.30 -28.37 12.94
C PRO A 25 28.62 -27.02 13.30
N LEU A 26 27.30 -26.96 13.34
CA LEU A 26 26.53 -25.79 13.75
C LEU A 26 26.09 -25.80 15.23
N ASP A 27 26.17 -26.93 15.94
CA ASP A 27 25.73 -27.03 17.35
C ASP A 27 26.75 -26.47 18.37
N GLY A 28 27.92 -26.03 17.92
CA GLY A 28 28.98 -25.44 18.76
C GLY A 28 29.13 -23.93 18.67
N VAL A 29 28.35 -23.25 17.81
CA VAL A 29 28.40 -21.79 17.69
C VAL A 29 27.31 -21.19 18.54
N ASP A 30 27.67 -20.85 19.77
CA ASP A 30 26.83 -20.07 20.68
C ASP A 30 26.70 -18.65 20.10
N VAL A 31 25.76 -18.48 19.16
CA VAL A 31 25.44 -17.17 18.56
C VAL A 31 24.77 -16.37 19.67
N PRO A 32 25.40 -15.30 20.19
CA PRO A 32 24.79 -14.50 21.25
C PRO A 32 23.42 -14.05 20.75
N ALA A 33 22.38 -14.25 21.55
CA ALA A 33 21.04 -13.80 21.24
C ALA A 33 21.12 -12.33 20.83
N ALA A 34 21.01 -12.06 19.53
CA ALA A 34 21.10 -10.70 19.04
C ALA A 34 19.87 -9.99 19.60
N VAL A 35 20.09 -9.10 20.57
CA VAL A 35 19.04 -8.26 21.13
C VAL A 35 18.76 -7.20 20.08
N LEU A 36 17.97 -7.59 19.10
CA LEU A 36 17.49 -6.70 18.07
C LEU A 36 16.41 -5.82 18.70
N CYS A 37 16.43 -4.53 18.39
CA CYS A 37 15.29 -3.68 18.71
C CYS A 37 14.03 -4.32 18.11
N ALA A 38 13.02 -4.61 18.95
CA ALA A 38 11.76 -5.23 18.51
C ALA A 38 11.01 -4.40 17.44
N ARG A 39 11.42 -3.14 17.22
CA ARG A 39 10.85 -2.24 16.21
C ARG A 39 11.69 -2.12 14.95
N CYS A 40 13.00 -1.87 15.04
CA CYS A 40 13.86 -1.64 13.86
C CYS A 40 14.80 -2.79 13.51
N GLY A 41 14.92 -3.82 14.34
CA GLY A 41 15.71 -5.01 14.04
C GLY A 41 17.24 -4.83 14.10
N LEU A 42 17.76 -3.71 14.59
CA LEU A 42 19.21 -3.46 14.71
C LEU A 42 19.73 -3.83 16.12
N SER A 43 20.95 -4.38 16.19
CA SER A 43 21.64 -4.76 17.44
C SER A 43 22.21 -3.58 18.22
N GLU A 44 22.33 -2.40 17.59
CA GLU A 44 22.88 -1.19 18.20
C GLU A 44 21.87 -0.02 18.23
N CYS A 45 20.56 -0.27 18.40
CA CYS A 45 19.63 0.86 18.58
C CYS A 45 19.86 1.54 19.95
N GLY A 46 20.54 2.69 19.96
CA GLY A 46 20.70 3.57 21.14
C GLY A 46 19.44 4.34 21.56
N GLY A 47 18.24 3.81 21.29
CA GLY A 47 16.96 4.51 21.55
C GLY A 47 16.57 5.56 20.50
N SER A 48 17.42 5.83 19.51
CA SER A 48 17.14 6.78 18.41
C SER A 48 16.13 6.25 17.38
N CYS A 49 15.72 4.98 17.46
CA CYS A 49 14.63 4.39 16.66
C CYS A 49 13.24 4.98 16.98
N LEU A 50 13.17 5.97 17.89
CA LEU A 50 12.03 6.88 18.04
C LEU A 50 11.96 7.93 16.91
N ASP A 51 13.07 8.25 16.26
CA ASP A 51 13.08 9.00 15.01
C ASP A 51 13.03 7.99 13.84
N PRO A 52 11.88 7.86 13.15
CA PRO A 52 11.73 6.93 12.02
C PRO A 52 12.76 7.19 10.90
N ARG A 53 13.43 8.36 10.89
CA ARG A 53 14.41 8.76 9.89
C ARG A 53 15.85 8.31 10.21
N ALA A 54 16.17 7.98 11.47
CA ALA A 54 17.55 7.73 11.90
C ALA A 54 18.15 6.40 11.41
N SER A 55 17.31 5.42 11.05
CA SER A 55 17.79 4.09 10.63
C SER A 55 18.22 4.02 9.15
N GLY A 56 18.02 5.09 8.35
CA GLY A 56 18.23 5.04 6.91
C GLY A 56 17.32 4.05 6.17
N VAL A 57 16.33 3.46 6.85
CA VAL A 57 15.37 2.53 6.27
C VAL A 57 14.28 3.35 5.59
N PHE A 58 14.46 3.60 4.29
CA PHE A 58 13.40 4.14 3.46
C PHE A 58 12.24 3.14 3.40
N ALA A 59 11.01 3.62 3.61
CA ALA A 59 9.83 2.78 3.45
C ALA A 59 9.73 2.37 1.97
N ARG A 60 10.19 1.17 1.64
CA ARG A 60 9.97 0.62 0.31
C ARG A 60 8.48 0.38 0.13
N VAL A 61 7.93 0.91 -0.95
CA VAL A 61 6.51 0.72 -1.27
C VAL A 61 6.31 -0.73 -1.68
N ALA A 62 5.44 -1.46 -0.98
CA ALA A 62 5.22 -2.90 -1.21
C ALA A 62 4.95 -3.23 -2.69
N TRP A 63 4.24 -2.37 -3.40
CA TRP A 63 3.98 -2.46 -4.84
C TRP A 63 5.24 -2.54 -5.69
N GLU A 64 6.39 -2.05 -5.26
CA GLU A 64 7.63 -2.08 -6.02
C GLU A 64 8.46 -3.37 -5.77
N HIS A 65 8.02 -4.24 -4.86
CA HIS A 65 8.69 -5.52 -4.59
C HIS A 65 8.31 -6.59 -5.62
N ALA A 66 9.09 -6.71 -6.70
CA ALA A 66 8.83 -7.65 -7.79
C ALA A 66 8.66 -9.12 -7.34
N GLU A 67 9.38 -9.53 -6.29
CA GLU A 67 9.37 -10.90 -5.74
C GLU A 67 8.06 -11.28 -5.03
N TRP A 68 7.23 -10.30 -4.67
CA TRP A 68 5.98 -10.58 -3.97
C TRP A 68 4.82 -10.82 -4.96
N PRO A 69 3.87 -11.72 -4.65
CA PRO A 69 2.66 -11.86 -5.45
C PRO A 69 1.90 -10.52 -5.57
N TRP A 70 1.35 -10.25 -6.76
CA TRP A 70 0.72 -8.95 -7.08
C TRP A 70 -0.42 -8.57 -6.11
N HIS A 71 -1.21 -9.53 -5.64
CA HIS A 71 -2.31 -9.27 -4.71
C HIS A 71 -1.80 -8.84 -3.32
N ARG A 72 -0.70 -9.45 -2.84
CA ARG A 72 -0.05 -9.08 -1.58
C ARG A 72 0.55 -7.67 -1.70
N ARG A 73 1.17 -7.37 -2.84
CA ARG A 73 1.69 -6.04 -3.17
C ARG A 73 0.60 -4.98 -3.17
N LEU A 74 -0.52 -5.24 -3.88
CA LEU A 74 -1.66 -4.33 -3.97
C LEU A 74 -2.20 -4.01 -2.58
N PHE A 75 -2.54 -5.04 -1.80
CA PHE A 75 -3.17 -4.86 -0.51
C PHE A 75 -2.21 -4.26 0.53
N ALA A 76 -0.94 -4.67 0.54
CA ALA A 76 0.05 -4.10 1.46
C ALA A 76 0.29 -2.62 1.18
N THR A 77 0.38 -2.20 -0.10
CA THR A 77 0.51 -0.78 -0.44
C THR A 77 -0.73 0.00 -0.13
N ALA A 78 -1.93 -0.50 -0.48
CA ALA A 78 -3.17 0.18 -0.19
C ALA A 78 -3.38 0.34 1.33
N ARG A 79 -3.13 -0.72 2.11
CA ARG A 79 -3.17 -0.67 3.57
C ARG A 79 -2.16 0.34 4.12
N ALA A 80 -0.93 0.35 3.63
CA ALA A 80 0.10 1.28 4.09
C ALA A 80 -0.25 2.74 3.74
N SER A 81 -0.77 3.01 2.54
CA SER A 81 -1.15 4.36 2.13
C SER A 81 -2.40 4.87 2.83
N THR A 82 -3.25 3.99 3.38
CA THR A 82 -4.43 4.36 4.17
C THR A 82 -4.16 4.40 5.68
N LEU A 83 -3.73 3.28 6.27
CA LEU A 83 -3.61 3.15 7.73
C LEU A 83 -2.29 3.73 8.26
N ASP A 84 -1.20 3.58 7.50
CA ASP A 84 0.15 3.99 7.88
C ASP A 84 0.62 5.21 7.05
N CYS A 85 -0.34 6.02 6.58
CA CYS A 85 -0.13 7.07 5.58
C CYS A 85 0.95 8.09 5.96
N GLU A 86 1.00 8.51 7.23
CA GLU A 86 1.97 9.50 7.71
C GLU A 86 3.39 8.98 7.58
N VAL A 87 3.62 7.71 7.94
CA VAL A 87 4.93 7.07 7.85
C VAL A 87 5.32 6.87 6.38
N LEU A 88 4.41 6.31 5.58
CA LEU A 88 4.66 6.03 4.17
C LEU A 88 4.99 7.31 3.40
N PHE A 89 4.17 8.35 3.53
CA PHE A 89 4.30 9.55 2.72
C PHE A 89 5.37 10.52 3.23
N ALA A 90 5.68 10.54 4.53
CA ALA A 90 6.82 11.31 5.05
C ALA A 90 8.18 10.72 4.65
N SER A 91 8.23 9.45 4.26
CA SER A 91 9.46 8.73 3.89
C SER A 91 9.40 8.17 2.47
N LEU A 92 8.48 8.68 1.63
CA LEU A 92 8.25 8.18 0.28
C LEU A 92 9.56 8.30 -0.53
N PRO A 93 10.11 7.19 -1.05
CA PRO A 93 11.33 7.25 -1.84
C PRO A 93 11.05 7.83 -3.23
N ASP A 94 12.04 8.55 -3.76
CA ASP A 94 12.04 8.92 -5.17
C ASP A 94 12.10 7.66 -6.06
N GLY A 95 11.72 7.80 -7.32
CA GLY A 95 11.69 6.67 -8.24
C GLY A 95 10.84 6.90 -9.48
N PRO A 96 10.72 5.91 -10.37
CA PRO A 96 9.92 6.04 -11.57
C PRO A 96 8.43 6.20 -11.23
N VAL A 97 7.70 6.98 -12.04
CA VAL A 97 6.23 7.15 -11.88
C VAL A 97 5.47 5.91 -12.37
N GLY A 98 6.07 5.12 -13.28
CA GLY A 98 5.44 3.93 -13.88
C GLY A 98 4.85 2.94 -12.86
N PRO A 99 5.62 2.45 -11.87
CA PRO A 99 5.09 1.58 -10.83
C PRO A 99 3.91 2.20 -10.06
N ALA A 100 4.01 3.47 -9.68
CA ALA A 100 2.92 4.16 -8.99
C ALA A 100 1.65 4.26 -9.86
N LEU A 101 1.79 4.51 -11.17
CA LEU A 101 0.68 4.54 -12.11
C LEU A 101 0.01 3.17 -12.26
N THR A 102 0.80 2.09 -12.37
CA THR A 102 0.25 0.73 -12.43
C THR A 102 -0.48 0.34 -11.14
N PHE A 103 0.03 0.77 -9.98
CA PHE A 103 -0.67 0.61 -8.71
C PHE A 103 -2.01 1.34 -8.71
N ALA A 104 -2.01 2.63 -9.08
CA ALA A 104 -3.21 3.45 -9.08
C ALA A 104 -4.29 2.85 -9.99
N LEU A 105 -3.95 2.53 -11.24
CA LEU A 105 -4.88 1.91 -12.19
C LEU A 105 -5.45 0.58 -11.65
N THR A 106 -4.61 -0.23 -11.00
CA THR A 106 -5.06 -1.49 -10.41
C THR A 106 -6.00 -1.23 -9.23
N ALA A 107 -5.61 -0.36 -8.29
CA ALA A 107 -6.39 -0.02 -7.12
C ALA A 107 -7.77 0.56 -7.49
N GLU A 108 -7.79 1.51 -8.43
CA GLU A 108 -9.01 2.13 -8.93
C GLU A 108 -9.91 1.17 -9.68
N LEU A 109 -9.34 0.23 -10.45
CA LEU A 109 -10.14 -0.80 -11.11
C LEU A 109 -10.86 -1.69 -10.08
N PHE A 110 -10.16 -2.11 -9.02
CA PHE A 110 -10.79 -2.86 -7.93
C PHE A 110 -11.81 -2.02 -7.16
N ALA A 111 -11.54 -0.74 -6.93
CA ALA A 111 -12.48 0.17 -6.28
C ALA A 111 -13.77 0.34 -7.12
N ALA A 112 -13.63 0.57 -8.43
CA ALA A 112 -14.74 0.69 -9.37
C ALA A 112 -15.56 -0.60 -9.46
N LEU A 113 -14.90 -1.77 -9.53
CA LEU A 113 -15.58 -3.08 -9.51
C LEU A 113 -16.31 -3.31 -8.18
N GLY A 114 -15.72 -2.92 -7.06
CA GLY A 114 -16.36 -2.97 -5.75
C GLY A 114 -17.61 -2.11 -5.67
N LEU A 115 -17.53 -0.88 -6.18
CA LEU A 115 -18.65 0.04 -6.25
C LEU A 115 -19.77 -0.50 -7.16
N LEU A 116 -19.39 -1.04 -8.33
CA LEU A 116 -20.32 -1.71 -9.23
C LEU A 116 -21.01 -2.90 -8.55
N GLY A 117 -20.29 -3.70 -7.76
CA GLY A 117 -20.88 -4.81 -7.01
C GLY A 117 -21.88 -4.33 -5.95
N VAL A 118 -21.47 -3.37 -5.11
CA VAL A 118 -22.31 -2.88 -3.99
C VAL A 118 -23.53 -2.11 -4.46
N LEU A 119 -23.45 -1.36 -5.56
CA LEU A 119 -24.61 -0.64 -6.09
C LEU A 119 -25.41 -1.50 -7.09
N GLY A 120 -24.71 -2.23 -7.96
CA GLY A 120 -25.32 -3.02 -9.03
C GLY A 120 -26.11 -4.22 -8.52
N VAL A 121 -25.61 -4.96 -7.53
CA VAL A 121 -26.32 -6.15 -7.01
C VAL A 121 -27.65 -5.79 -6.36
N PRO A 122 -27.74 -4.81 -5.44
CA PRO A 122 -29.03 -4.38 -4.89
C PRO A 122 -29.97 -3.81 -5.96
N LEU A 123 -29.46 -3.06 -6.93
CA LEU A 123 -30.29 -2.56 -8.04
C LEU A 123 -30.87 -3.71 -8.87
N CYS A 124 -30.08 -4.76 -9.16
CA CYS A 124 -30.59 -5.94 -9.84
C CYS A 124 -31.65 -6.68 -9.01
N ALA A 125 -31.52 -6.71 -7.69
CA ALA A 125 -32.50 -7.31 -6.80
C ALA A 125 -33.80 -6.49 -6.68
N LEU A 126 -33.70 -5.16 -6.68
CA LEU A 126 -34.84 -4.24 -6.62
C LEU A 126 -35.59 -4.15 -7.96
N PHE A 127 -34.89 -4.35 -9.08
CA PHE A 127 -35.44 -4.25 -10.44
C PHE A 127 -35.15 -5.51 -11.27
N PRO A 128 -35.72 -6.68 -10.89
CA PRO A 128 -35.38 -7.96 -11.50
C PRO A 128 -35.73 -8.04 -12.98
N ASP A 129 -36.78 -7.34 -13.43
CA ASP A 129 -37.18 -7.32 -14.83
C ASP A 129 -36.20 -6.52 -15.71
N VAL A 130 -35.67 -5.41 -15.18
CA VAL A 130 -34.61 -4.63 -15.84
C VAL A 130 -33.33 -5.46 -15.93
N ALA A 131 -32.93 -6.11 -14.83
CA ALA A 131 -31.77 -6.99 -14.83
C ALA A 131 -31.92 -8.15 -15.84
N ARG A 132 -33.10 -8.78 -15.88
CA ARG A 132 -33.42 -9.83 -16.85
C ARG A 132 -33.33 -9.30 -18.29
N ALA A 133 -33.89 -8.11 -18.56
CA ALA A 133 -33.80 -7.48 -19.87
C ALA A 133 -32.33 -7.22 -20.26
N CYS A 134 -31.52 -6.62 -19.38
CA CYS A 134 -30.10 -6.38 -19.65
C CYS A 134 -29.28 -7.66 -19.89
N LEU A 135 -29.64 -8.77 -19.25
CA LEU A 135 -28.90 -10.05 -19.37
C LEU A 135 -29.34 -10.90 -20.57
N PHE A 136 -30.64 -10.90 -20.89
CA PHE A 136 -31.23 -11.87 -21.83
C PHE A 136 -31.81 -11.23 -23.09
N ASP A 137 -32.10 -9.93 -23.12
CA ASP A 137 -32.51 -9.26 -24.35
C ASP A 137 -31.28 -9.03 -25.25
N PRO A 138 -31.22 -9.63 -26.45
CA PRO A 138 -30.11 -9.42 -27.38
C PRO A 138 -29.90 -7.95 -27.76
N ALA A 139 -30.97 -7.14 -27.76
CA ALA A 139 -30.90 -5.72 -28.07
C ALA A 139 -30.16 -4.92 -26.98
N LEU A 140 -30.29 -5.31 -25.71
CA LEU A 140 -29.68 -4.61 -24.57
C LEU A 140 -28.34 -5.19 -24.12
N ARG A 141 -28.14 -6.50 -24.29
CA ARG A 141 -26.94 -7.19 -23.82
C ARG A 141 -25.65 -6.63 -24.41
N GLY A 142 -25.63 -6.37 -25.72
CA GLY A 142 -24.46 -5.81 -26.41
C GLY A 142 -24.06 -4.42 -25.89
N PRO A 143 -24.98 -3.44 -25.85
CA PRO A 143 -24.76 -2.15 -25.22
C PRO A 143 -24.30 -2.25 -23.75
N VAL A 144 -24.94 -3.08 -22.92
CA VAL A 144 -24.57 -3.24 -21.50
C VAL A 144 -23.15 -3.78 -21.34
N LEU A 145 -22.77 -4.81 -22.10
CA LEU A 145 -21.41 -5.36 -22.05
C LEU A 145 -20.37 -4.34 -22.52
N ARG A 146 -20.67 -3.55 -23.55
CA ARG A 146 -19.78 -2.45 -24.01
C ARG A 146 -19.67 -1.36 -22.95
N ALA A 147 -20.78 -0.97 -22.33
CA ALA A 147 -20.80 0.02 -21.26
C ALA A 147 -19.95 -0.45 -20.06
N LEU A 148 -20.02 -1.72 -19.67
CA LEU A 148 -19.17 -2.27 -18.62
C LEU A 148 -17.70 -2.35 -19.04
N ALA A 149 -17.41 -2.87 -20.24
CA ALA A 149 -16.05 -3.07 -20.74
C ALA A 149 -15.29 -1.77 -20.97
N VAL A 150 -15.98 -0.68 -21.30
CA VAL A 150 -15.39 0.66 -21.50
C VAL A 150 -15.53 1.51 -20.25
N GLY A 151 -16.70 1.50 -19.62
CA GLY A 151 -17.03 2.36 -18.49
C GLY A 151 -16.23 2.04 -17.23
N VAL A 152 -16.04 0.76 -16.89
CA VAL A 152 -15.27 0.39 -15.69
C VAL A 152 -13.78 0.77 -15.83
N PRO A 153 -13.07 0.39 -16.91
CA PRO A 153 -11.70 0.85 -17.10
C PRO A 153 -11.58 2.37 -17.30
N GLY A 154 -12.54 2.98 -18.02
CA GLY A 154 -12.58 4.43 -18.22
C GLY A 154 -12.72 5.19 -16.90
N LEU A 155 -13.57 4.72 -15.99
CA LEU A 155 -13.70 5.27 -14.65
C LEU A 155 -12.39 5.11 -13.85
N ALA A 156 -11.74 3.95 -13.91
CA ALA A 156 -10.46 3.73 -13.22
C ALA A 156 -9.35 4.68 -13.72
N VAL A 157 -9.28 4.93 -15.04
CA VAL A 157 -8.36 5.92 -15.63
C VAL A 157 -8.69 7.32 -15.14
N LEU A 158 -9.96 7.69 -15.14
CA LEU A 158 -10.43 9.01 -14.70
C LEU A 158 -10.11 9.28 -13.23
N LEU A 159 -10.32 8.30 -12.35
CA LEU A 159 -9.98 8.39 -10.93
C LEU A 159 -8.46 8.47 -10.73
N SER A 160 -7.69 7.66 -11.46
CA SER A 160 -6.22 7.74 -11.44
C SER A 160 -5.71 9.13 -11.87
N LEU A 161 -6.35 9.76 -12.87
CA LEU A 161 -6.02 11.13 -13.28
C LEU A 161 -6.37 12.16 -12.19
N ALA A 162 -7.44 11.96 -11.43
CA ALA A 162 -7.76 12.82 -10.30
C ALA A 162 -6.67 12.77 -9.22
N HIS A 163 -6.11 11.60 -8.94
CA HIS A 163 -4.95 11.43 -8.05
C HIS A 163 -3.68 12.09 -8.59
N VAL A 164 -3.43 12.02 -9.90
CA VAL A 164 -2.34 12.77 -10.55
C VAL A 164 -2.52 14.26 -10.35
N LEU A 165 -3.72 14.80 -10.61
CA LEU A 165 -4.04 16.21 -10.42
C LEU A 165 -3.88 16.63 -8.95
N HIS A 166 -4.29 15.78 -8.01
CA HIS A 166 -4.09 16.01 -6.59
C HIS A 166 -2.58 16.11 -6.25
N GLY A 167 -1.77 15.15 -6.69
CA GLY A 167 -0.31 15.19 -6.51
C GLY A 167 0.33 16.45 -7.12
N LEU A 168 -0.03 16.81 -8.35
CA LEU A 168 0.47 18.01 -9.03
C LEU A 168 0.05 19.31 -8.33
N SER A 169 -1.15 19.36 -7.77
CA SER A 169 -1.60 20.53 -7.01
C SER A 169 -0.82 20.71 -5.71
N ILE A 170 -0.36 19.62 -5.09
CA ILE A 170 0.56 19.67 -3.95
C ILE A 170 1.95 20.16 -4.37
N ASP A 171 2.50 19.67 -5.49
CA ASP A 171 3.77 20.17 -6.04
C ASP A 171 3.70 21.68 -6.33
N LEU A 172 2.59 22.14 -6.91
CA LEU A 172 2.37 23.57 -7.16
C LEU A 172 2.32 24.36 -5.85
N GLY A 173 1.61 23.86 -4.84
CA GLY A 173 1.52 24.49 -3.51
C GLY A 173 2.86 24.52 -2.80
N GLY A 174 3.58 23.40 -2.78
CA GLY A 174 4.90 23.27 -2.17
C GLY A 174 5.93 24.19 -2.82
N ARG A 175 5.97 24.23 -4.17
CA ARG A 175 6.90 25.05 -4.96
C ARG A 175 6.85 26.54 -4.60
N ARG A 176 5.65 27.07 -4.35
CA ARG A 176 5.45 28.49 -4.04
C ARG A 176 6.16 28.91 -2.75
N ASP A 177 6.21 28.02 -1.77
CA ASP A 177 6.81 28.31 -0.46
C ASP A 177 8.27 27.85 -0.37
N THR A 178 8.65 26.80 -1.09
CA THR A 178 10.05 26.33 -1.20
C THR A 178 11.00 27.30 -1.90
N ALA A 179 10.48 28.26 -2.68
CA ALA A 179 11.32 29.29 -3.30
C ALA A 179 12.11 30.12 -2.27
N LEU A 180 11.73 30.04 -0.99
CA LEU A 180 12.37 30.73 0.13
C LEU A 180 13.38 29.87 0.90
N ASP A 181 13.44 28.56 0.65
CA ASP A 181 14.34 27.62 1.35
C ASP A 181 15.24 26.86 0.36
N PRO A 182 16.55 27.15 0.30
CA PRO A 182 17.50 26.46 -0.58
C PRO A 182 17.70 24.96 -0.26
N ALA A 183 17.31 24.50 0.94
CA ALA A 183 17.38 23.08 1.30
C ALA A 183 16.23 22.26 0.68
N SER A 184 15.13 22.93 0.31
CA SER A 184 13.96 22.28 -0.23
C SER A 184 14.14 21.95 -1.73
N ARG A 185 13.93 20.69 -2.09
CA ARG A 185 14.08 20.22 -3.48
C ARG A 185 12.70 19.91 -4.07
N PRO A 186 12.16 20.74 -4.96
CA PRO A 186 10.88 20.45 -5.59
C PRO A 186 11.01 19.20 -6.46
N SER A 187 10.27 18.14 -6.12
CA SER A 187 10.22 16.89 -6.90
C SER A 187 8.81 16.61 -7.40
N ARG A 188 8.56 17.00 -8.67
CA ARG A 188 7.34 16.65 -9.41
C ARG A 188 7.10 15.16 -9.41
N THR A 189 8.15 14.38 -9.62
CA THR A 189 8.12 12.92 -9.63
C THR A 189 7.58 12.38 -8.32
N LEU A 190 8.06 12.90 -7.19
CA LEU A 190 7.65 12.45 -5.88
C LEU A 190 6.21 12.84 -5.56
N ALA A 191 5.77 14.04 -5.99
CA ALA A 191 4.38 14.47 -5.84
C ALA A 191 3.40 13.66 -6.70
N LEU A 192 3.79 13.29 -7.92
CA LEU A 192 3.04 12.34 -8.75
C LEU A 192 2.93 10.97 -8.08
N ARG A 193 4.04 10.46 -7.52
CA ARG A 193 4.06 9.20 -6.77
C ARG A 193 3.16 9.27 -5.55
N PHE A 194 3.18 10.38 -4.80
CA PHE A 194 2.25 10.61 -3.68
C PHE A 194 0.80 10.46 -4.12
N GLY A 195 0.39 11.22 -5.16
CA GLY A 195 -0.97 11.19 -5.67
C GLY A 195 -1.36 9.78 -6.12
N LEU A 196 -0.54 9.13 -6.94
CA LEU A 196 -0.84 7.79 -7.45
C LEU A 196 -0.90 6.71 -6.36
N TYR A 197 -0.05 6.77 -5.33
CA TYR A 197 -0.15 5.84 -4.19
C TYR A 197 -1.31 6.16 -3.24
N ALA A 198 -1.84 7.39 -3.27
CA ALA A 198 -3.07 7.76 -2.58
C ALA A 198 -4.33 7.08 -3.15
N ALA A 199 -4.30 6.55 -4.38
CA ALA A 199 -5.37 5.69 -4.92
C ALA A 199 -5.66 4.43 -4.07
N GLY A 200 -4.72 4.04 -3.19
CA GLY A 200 -4.96 2.99 -2.21
C GLY A 200 -6.10 3.32 -1.23
N TRP A 201 -6.41 4.60 -1.03
CA TRP A 201 -7.51 5.06 -0.17
C TRP A 201 -8.85 4.58 -0.70
N ASP A 202 -9.09 4.73 -2.00
CA ASP A 202 -10.36 4.36 -2.62
C ASP A 202 -10.59 2.84 -2.56
N LEU A 203 -9.52 2.07 -2.72
CA LEU A 203 -9.57 0.61 -2.53
C LEU A 203 -9.87 0.22 -1.08
N MET A 204 -9.16 0.81 -0.10
CA MET A 204 -9.28 0.44 1.32
C MET A 204 -10.55 0.93 2.01
N ILE A 205 -11.03 2.12 1.62
CA ILE A 205 -12.24 2.74 2.17
C ILE A 205 -13.48 2.25 1.42
N GLY A 206 -13.32 1.89 0.15
CA GLY A 206 -14.38 1.35 -0.67
C GLY A 206 -14.85 -0.04 -0.25
N PRO A 207 -15.86 -0.58 -0.96
CA PRO A 207 -16.45 -1.88 -0.65
C PRO A 207 -15.48 -3.05 -0.53
N VAL A 208 -14.51 -3.12 -1.45
CA VAL A 208 -13.53 -4.22 -1.47
C VAL A 208 -12.66 -4.19 -0.22
N GLY A 209 -12.12 -3.01 0.13
CA GLY A 209 -11.31 -2.83 1.33
C GLY A 209 -12.09 -3.11 2.61
N ALA A 210 -13.35 -2.68 2.69
CA ALA A 210 -14.22 -2.99 3.82
C ALA A 210 -14.39 -4.51 4.01
N VAL A 211 -14.69 -5.25 2.94
CA VAL A 211 -14.81 -6.73 3.00
C VAL A 211 -13.48 -7.37 3.41
N LEU A 212 -12.37 -6.97 2.79
CA LEU A 212 -11.05 -7.52 3.12
C LEU A 212 -10.67 -7.26 4.57
N LEU A 213 -10.84 -6.03 5.07
CA LEU A 213 -10.57 -5.67 6.46
C LEU A 213 -11.47 -6.43 7.44
N ALA A 214 -12.75 -6.60 7.11
CA ALA A 214 -13.67 -7.40 7.92
C ALA A 214 -13.23 -8.86 8.01
N LEU A 215 -12.72 -9.44 6.91
CA LEU A 215 -12.24 -10.82 6.86
C LEU A 215 -10.88 -11.00 7.55
N THR A 216 -9.94 -10.07 7.40
CA THR A 216 -8.57 -10.23 7.92
C THR A 216 -8.39 -9.74 9.36
N VAL A 217 -9.12 -8.70 9.76
CA VAL A 217 -8.96 -8.05 11.09
C VAL A 217 -10.23 -8.16 11.94
N GLY A 218 -11.36 -8.52 11.33
CA GLY A 218 -12.66 -8.62 11.98
C GLY A 218 -13.51 -7.35 11.83
N PRO A 219 -14.86 -7.47 11.86
CA PRO A 219 -15.77 -6.35 11.59
C PRO A 219 -15.67 -5.23 12.63
N ARG A 220 -15.40 -5.55 13.91
CA ARG A 220 -15.20 -4.54 14.96
C ARG A 220 -13.91 -3.75 14.76
N ALA A 221 -12.87 -4.37 14.21
CA ALA A 221 -11.62 -3.69 13.89
C ALA A 221 -11.80 -2.82 12.64
N MET A 222 -12.56 -3.30 11.64
CA MET A 222 -12.94 -2.52 10.46
C MET A 222 -13.66 -1.22 10.84
N ILE A 223 -14.71 -1.26 11.67
CA ILE A 223 -15.45 -0.05 12.08
C ILE A 223 -14.53 0.96 12.80
N ARG A 224 -13.67 0.48 13.70
CA ARG A 224 -12.68 1.34 14.37
C ARG A 224 -11.66 1.90 13.38
N GLY A 225 -11.23 1.09 12.41
CA GLY A 225 -10.37 1.51 11.30
C GLY A 225 -11.01 2.62 10.48
N LEU A 226 -12.30 2.51 10.13
CA LEU A 226 -13.03 3.54 9.38
C LEU A 226 -13.05 4.90 10.12
N ALA A 227 -13.12 4.91 11.45
CA ALA A 227 -13.00 6.14 12.23
C ALA A 227 -11.60 6.77 12.11
N THR A 228 -10.54 5.97 11.99
CA THR A 228 -9.16 6.48 11.80
C THR A 228 -8.93 7.10 10.43
N VAL A 229 -9.85 6.89 9.48
CA VAL A 229 -9.74 7.46 8.13
C VAL A 229 -10.24 8.91 8.06
N SER A 230 -10.86 9.41 9.13
CA SER A 230 -11.20 10.83 9.25
C SER A 230 -9.94 11.69 9.12
N GLY A 231 -9.97 12.66 8.21
CA GLY A 231 -8.83 13.53 7.91
C GLY A 231 -7.66 12.84 7.20
N LEU A 232 -7.85 11.64 6.64
CA LEU A 232 -6.78 10.91 5.93
C LEU A 232 -6.07 11.76 4.87
N PRO A 233 -6.77 12.42 3.91
CA PRO A 233 -6.09 13.23 2.89
C PRO A 233 -5.24 14.34 3.49
N THR A 234 -5.75 14.98 4.55
CA THR A 234 -5.04 16.03 5.31
C THR A 234 -3.76 15.50 5.93
N ARG A 235 -3.84 14.41 6.70
CA ARG A 235 -2.70 13.82 7.43
C ARG A 235 -1.63 13.32 6.48
N ALA A 236 -2.04 12.61 5.42
CA ALA A 236 -1.14 12.13 4.37
C ALA A 236 -0.43 13.29 3.65
N THR A 237 -1.16 14.32 3.25
CA THR A 237 -0.61 15.48 2.54
C THR A 237 0.36 16.26 3.42
N LEU A 238 0.03 16.50 4.70
CA LEU A 238 0.93 17.18 5.63
C LEU A 238 2.19 16.36 5.90
N ALA A 239 2.07 15.04 6.07
CA ALA A 239 3.22 14.16 6.21
C ALA A 239 4.12 14.19 4.97
N PHE A 240 3.52 14.16 3.78
CA PHE A 240 4.23 14.30 2.52
C PHE A 240 4.96 15.64 2.40
N LEU A 241 4.28 16.76 2.66
CA LEU A 241 4.87 18.10 2.64
C LEU A 241 6.04 18.24 3.61
N LYS A 242 5.91 17.68 4.82
CA LYS A 242 6.98 17.63 5.82
C LYS A 242 8.16 16.75 5.38
N GLY A 243 7.90 15.62 4.71
CA GLY A 243 8.91 14.67 4.27
C GLY A 243 9.67 15.12 3.02
N ALA A 244 8.93 15.54 1.99
CA ALA A 244 9.44 15.83 0.66
C ALA A 244 9.84 17.30 0.46
N TYR A 245 9.12 18.24 1.07
CA TYR A 245 9.31 19.69 0.87
C TYR A 245 9.85 20.38 2.12
N HIS A 246 10.01 19.68 3.24
CA HIS A 246 10.38 20.23 4.55
C HIS A 246 9.46 21.37 5.03
N LEU A 247 8.19 21.36 4.59
CA LEU A 247 7.21 22.36 4.98
C LEU A 247 6.44 21.91 6.22
N GLU A 248 6.36 22.79 7.21
CA GLU A 248 5.55 22.63 8.43
C GLU A 248 4.77 23.91 8.71
N GLY A 249 3.76 23.86 9.60
CA GLY A 249 3.00 25.04 10.01
C GLY A 249 2.22 25.72 8.88
N GLU A 250 2.27 27.05 8.83
CA GLU A 250 1.48 27.86 7.88
C GLU A 250 1.86 27.62 6.40
N PRO A 251 3.14 27.47 6.00
CA PRO A 251 3.51 27.05 4.66
C PRO A 251 2.86 25.73 4.21
N ALA A 252 2.92 24.69 5.05
CA ALA A 252 2.28 23.40 4.75
C ALA A 252 0.75 23.53 4.61
N ARG A 253 0.12 24.37 5.43
CA ARG A 253 -1.31 24.66 5.37
C ARG A 253 -1.71 25.36 4.06
N ARG A 254 -0.92 26.31 3.57
CA ARG A 254 -1.17 26.97 2.28
C ARG A 254 -1.02 26.00 1.11
N ALA A 255 0.00 25.15 1.13
CA ALA A 255 0.16 24.10 0.12
C ALA A 255 -1.01 23.09 0.15
N LEU A 256 -1.47 22.70 1.34
CA LEU A 256 -2.66 21.86 1.53
C LEU A 256 -3.92 22.50 0.93
N LEU A 257 -4.13 23.82 1.08
CA LEU A 257 -5.28 24.50 0.47
C LEU A 257 -5.26 24.40 -1.07
N VAL A 258 -4.08 24.53 -1.70
CA VAL A 258 -3.94 24.31 -3.16
C VAL A 258 -4.32 22.88 -3.53
N SER A 259 -3.98 21.90 -2.68
CA SER A 259 -4.35 20.51 -2.90
C SER A 259 -5.86 20.25 -2.90
N TYR A 260 -6.61 20.94 -2.04
CA TYR A 260 -8.07 20.85 -2.00
C TYR A 260 -8.71 21.46 -3.24
N TRP A 261 -8.19 22.58 -3.73
CA TRP A 261 -8.64 23.16 -4.99
C TRP A 261 -8.39 22.21 -6.16
N GLY A 262 -7.20 21.61 -6.23
CA GLY A 262 -6.86 20.61 -7.24
C GLY A 262 -7.79 19.41 -7.21
N ALA A 263 -8.03 18.83 -6.04
CA ALA A 263 -8.97 17.73 -5.85
C ALA A 263 -10.41 18.10 -6.22
N GLY A 264 -10.88 19.29 -5.82
CA GLY A 264 -12.21 19.78 -6.15
C GLY A 264 -12.42 19.94 -7.66
N ILE A 265 -11.46 20.56 -8.36
CA ILE A 265 -11.49 20.71 -9.83
C ILE A 265 -11.48 19.34 -10.50
N ALA A 266 -10.58 18.44 -10.09
CA ALA A 266 -10.50 17.08 -10.62
C ALA A 266 -11.83 16.33 -10.46
N THR A 267 -12.48 16.46 -9.31
CA THR A 267 -13.79 15.84 -9.02
C THR A 267 -14.88 16.38 -9.94
N VAL A 268 -14.95 17.70 -10.14
CA VAL A 268 -15.94 18.32 -11.03
C VAL A 268 -15.73 17.89 -12.48
N LEU A 269 -14.48 17.89 -12.96
CA LEU A 269 -14.15 17.44 -14.31
C LEU A 269 -14.47 15.96 -14.51
N ALA A 270 -14.18 15.12 -13.51
CA ALA A 270 -14.52 13.71 -13.55
C ALA A 270 -16.03 13.48 -13.60
N ALA A 271 -16.79 14.17 -12.74
CA ALA A 271 -18.25 14.09 -12.76
C ALA A 271 -18.83 14.53 -14.11
N ALA A 272 -18.34 15.65 -14.68
CA ALA A 272 -18.76 16.13 -15.99
C ALA A 272 -18.44 15.12 -17.10
N ALA A 273 -17.26 14.50 -17.09
CA ALA A 273 -16.87 13.48 -18.05
C ALA A 273 -17.76 12.24 -17.97
N VAL A 274 -18.09 11.76 -16.77
CA VAL A 274 -19.01 10.63 -16.57
C VAL A 274 -20.41 10.96 -17.07
N VAL A 275 -20.95 12.13 -16.71
CA VAL A 275 -22.28 12.57 -17.18
C VAL A 275 -22.30 12.70 -18.70
N GLY A 276 -21.28 13.33 -19.30
CA GLY A 276 -21.17 13.48 -20.75
C GLY A 276 -21.09 12.13 -21.47
N ALA A 277 -20.33 11.17 -20.93
CA ALA A 277 -20.24 9.82 -21.46
C ALA A 277 -21.57 9.06 -21.39
N VAL A 278 -22.30 9.19 -20.27
CA VAL A 278 -23.64 8.59 -20.10
C VAL A 278 -24.63 9.19 -21.10
N VAL A 279 -24.67 10.52 -21.23
CA VAL A 279 -25.56 11.20 -22.19
C VAL A 279 -25.25 10.76 -23.62
N ALA A 280 -23.98 10.78 -24.02
CA ALA A 280 -23.56 10.35 -25.36
C ALA A 280 -23.97 8.89 -25.63
N ALA A 281 -23.81 8.00 -24.65
CA ALA A 281 -24.19 6.60 -24.77
C ALA A 281 -25.72 6.36 -24.85
N LEU A 282 -26.54 7.30 -24.35
CA LEU A 282 -28.00 7.23 -24.42
C LEU A 282 -28.58 7.86 -25.70
N THR A 283 -27.81 8.71 -26.39
CA THR A 283 -28.26 9.43 -27.59
C THR A 283 -27.85 8.77 -28.91
N VAL A 284 -27.03 7.72 -28.87
CA VAL A 284 -26.52 6.97 -30.04
C VAL A 284 -27.14 5.58 -30.07
#